data_AF-A0A0M0G6I6-F1
#
_entry.id   AF-A0A0M0G6I6-F1
#
_cell.length_a   1.000
_cell.length_b   1.000
_cell.length_c   1.000
_cell.angle_alpha   90.00
_cell.angle_beta   90.00
_cell.angle_gamma   90.00
#
_symmetry.space_group_name_H-M   'P 1'
#
loop_
_entity.id
_entity.type
_entity.pdbx_description
1 polymer ?
#
loop_
_entity_poly.entity_id
_entity_poly.type
_entity_poly.pdbx_seq_one_letter_code
_entity_poly.pdbx_strand_id
1 'polypeptide(L)'
;MIEYVSQTVIRKDLIEKTVSKLSSLRALTPDANYILELWKIYEEHKNLRKDYLAFKITIETCCDVFELVSVAPNFLKKTKKITIQSSLEDQKKALEEIASSISSTRNMFAHAKTNYDLKGDECPMKYLHEFIKLMEIISQQIIRWFSRQQEDIRII
;
A
#
# COMPACT_ATOMS: atom_id res chain seq x y z
N MET A 1 -3.93 5.55 -10.10
CA MET A 1 -2.47 5.72 -9.85
C MET A 1 -2.01 4.85 -8.68
N ILE A 2 -2.61 4.93 -7.49
CA ILE A 2 -2.23 4.04 -6.37
C ILE A 2 -2.34 2.57 -6.78
N GLU A 3 -3.43 2.17 -7.45
CA GLU A 3 -3.61 0.80 -7.97
C GLU A 3 -2.56 0.39 -9.02
N TYR A 4 -1.99 1.34 -9.74
CA TYR A 4 -0.94 1.08 -10.73
C TYR A 4 0.39 0.81 -10.02
N VAL A 5 0.79 1.67 -9.09
CA VAL A 5 2.04 1.50 -8.33
C VAL A 5 1.96 0.31 -7.36
N SER A 6 0.76 0.00 -6.84
CA SER A 6 0.58 -1.11 -5.89
C SER A 6 0.97 -2.46 -6.48
N GLN A 7 0.82 -2.67 -7.79
CA GLN A 7 1.30 -3.89 -8.46
C GLN A 7 2.81 -4.08 -8.29
N THR A 8 3.56 -2.99 -8.43
CA THR A 8 5.01 -2.98 -8.22
C THR A 8 5.35 -3.15 -6.75
N VAL A 9 4.69 -2.42 -5.85
CA VAL A 9 4.97 -2.49 -4.41
C VAL A 9 4.74 -3.90 -3.85
N ILE A 10 3.60 -4.52 -4.16
CA ILE A 10 3.25 -5.84 -3.63
C ILE A 10 4.22 -6.91 -4.14
N ARG A 11 4.66 -6.80 -5.40
CA ARG A 11 5.51 -7.81 -6.03
C ARG A 11 7.00 -7.54 -5.87
N LYS A 12 7.40 -6.38 -5.36
CA LYS A 12 8.81 -6.04 -5.13
C LYS A 12 9.49 -7.08 -4.24
N ASP A 13 8.91 -7.36 -3.06
CA ASP A 13 9.46 -8.35 -2.13
C ASP A 13 9.48 -9.77 -2.73
N LEU A 14 8.47 -10.11 -3.56
CA LEU A 14 8.46 -11.38 -4.31
C LEU A 14 9.66 -11.46 -5.27
N ILE A 15 9.83 -10.44 -6.12
CA ILE A 15 10.89 -10.37 -7.12
C ILE A 15 12.26 -10.40 -6.43
N GLU A 16 12.47 -9.59 -5.40
CA GLU A 16 13.74 -9.53 -4.66
C GLU A 16 14.10 -10.87 -4.02
N LYS A 17 13.14 -11.55 -3.37
CA LYS A 17 13.35 -12.88 -2.79
C LYS A 17 13.62 -13.93 -3.85
N THR A 18 12.89 -13.90 -4.96
CA THR A 18 13.10 -14.84 -6.08
C THR A 18 14.46 -14.61 -6.73
N VAL A 19 14.84 -13.38 -7.05
CA VAL A 19 16.15 -13.04 -7.62
C VAL A 19 17.26 -13.44 -6.65
N SER A 20 17.14 -13.12 -5.36
CA SER A 20 18.09 -13.56 -4.34
C SER A 20 18.26 -15.07 -4.31
N LYS A 21 17.17 -15.83 -4.54
CA LYS A 21 17.23 -17.30 -4.58
C LYS A 21 17.95 -17.78 -5.84
N LEU A 22 17.61 -17.19 -6.99
CA LEU A 22 18.21 -17.48 -8.30
C LEU A 22 19.71 -17.13 -8.37
N SER A 23 20.20 -16.24 -7.51
CA SER A 23 21.64 -15.95 -7.37
C SER A 23 22.43 -17.07 -6.66
N SER A 24 21.77 -18.11 -6.14
CA SER A 24 22.44 -19.26 -5.53
C SER A 24 23.02 -20.21 -6.58
N LEU A 25 24.15 -20.86 -6.27
CA LEU A 25 24.69 -21.95 -7.11
C LEU A 25 23.68 -23.09 -7.35
N ARG A 26 22.74 -23.30 -6.42
CA ARG A 26 21.64 -24.28 -6.57
C ARG A 26 20.73 -23.97 -7.77
N ALA A 27 20.73 -22.73 -8.27
CA ALA A 27 19.98 -22.36 -9.47
C ALA A 27 20.57 -22.96 -10.75
N LEU A 28 21.86 -23.30 -10.78
CA LEU A 28 22.53 -23.90 -11.94
C LEU A 28 22.20 -25.40 -12.08
N THR A 29 21.89 -26.07 -10.97
CA THR A 29 21.50 -27.48 -10.91
C THR A 29 20.38 -27.66 -9.88
N PRO A 30 19.14 -27.23 -10.19
CA PRO A 30 18.05 -27.24 -9.23
C PRO A 30 17.61 -28.66 -8.88
N ASP A 31 17.48 -28.93 -7.58
CA ASP A 31 16.86 -30.14 -7.06
C ASP A 31 15.37 -29.92 -6.75
N ALA A 32 14.64 -31.01 -6.47
CA ALA A 32 13.22 -30.92 -6.15
C ALA A 32 12.94 -29.99 -4.95
N ASN A 33 13.81 -29.98 -3.95
CA ASN A 33 13.70 -29.09 -2.80
C ASN A 33 13.84 -27.62 -3.19
N TYR A 34 14.79 -27.28 -4.07
CA TYR A 34 14.97 -25.92 -4.56
C TYR A 34 13.73 -25.41 -5.29
N ILE A 35 13.07 -26.27 -6.08
CA ILE A 35 11.81 -25.93 -6.75
C ILE A 35 10.68 -25.69 -5.73
N LEU A 36 10.56 -26.54 -4.70
CA LEU A 36 9.57 -26.36 -3.62
C LEU A 36 9.82 -25.08 -2.82
N GLU A 37 11.08 -24.71 -2.59
CA GLU A 37 11.45 -23.46 -1.94
C GLU A 37 11.03 -22.24 -2.77
N LEU A 38 11.19 -22.25 -4.10
CA LEU A 38 10.70 -21.19 -4.98
C LEU A 38 9.17 -21.09 -4.98
N TRP A 39 8.48 -22.24 -5.02
CA TRP A 39 7.03 -22.29 -4.93
C TRP A 39 6.52 -21.69 -3.61
N LYS A 40 7.19 -21.98 -2.50
CA LYS A 40 6.85 -21.41 -1.18
C LYS A 40 6.94 -19.88 -1.17
N ILE A 41 7.98 -19.30 -1.78
CA ILE A 41 8.11 -17.83 -1.92
C ILE A 41 6.89 -17.24 -2.64
N TYR A 42 6.41 -17.91 -3.71
CA TYR A 42 5.22 -17.48 -4.43
C TYR A 42 3.92 -17.64 -3.60
N GLU A 43 3.79 -18.74 -2.87
CA GLU A 43 2.60 -19.02 -2.06
C GLU A 43 2.43 -18.01 -0.92
N GLU A 44 3.52 -17.64 -0.23
CA GLU A 44 3.53 -16.61 0.81
C GLU A 44 3.02 -15.24 0.28
N HIS A 45 3.26 -14.95 -0.99
CA HIS A 45 2.84 -13.71 -1.66
C HIS A 45 1.42 -13.73 -2.22
N LYS A 46 0.81 -14.91 -2.40
CA LYS A 46 -0.52 -15.06 -3.01
C LYS A 46 -1.62 -14.34 -2.22
N ASN A 47 -1.47 -14.24 -0.89
CA ASN A 47 -2.46 -13.66 0.01
C ASN A 47 -2.52 -12.11 -0.03
N LEU A 48 -1.56 -11.44 -0.65
CA LEU A 48 -1.49 -9.97 -0.72
C LEU A 48 -2.38 -9.35 -1.81
N ARG A 49 -3.11 -10.15 -2.58
CA ARG A 49 -3.90 -9.69 -3.75
C ARG A 49 -5.25 -9.05 -3.45
N LYS A 50 -5.65 -8.90 -2.19
CA LYS A 50 -6.90 -8.19 -1.86
C LYS A 50 -6.69 -6.68 -2.06
N ASP A 51 -7.59 -6.00 -2.77
CA ASP A 51 -7.47 -4.57 -3.09
C ASP A 51 -7.17 -3.70 -1.86
N TYR A 52 -7.86 -3.96 -0.74
CA TYR A 52 -7.58 -3.26 0.53
C TYR A 52 -6.14 -3.42 1.01
N LEU A 53 -5.58 -4.63 0.92
CA LEU A 53 -4.20 -4.90 1.31
C LEU A 53 -3.22 -4.20 0.37
N ALA A 54 -3.55 -4.11 -0.92
CA ALA A 54 -2.75 -3.39 -1.90
C ALA A 54 -2.62 -1.90 -1.54
N PHE A 55 -3.72 -1.23 -1.22
CA PHE A 55 -3.71 0.18 -0.78
C PHE A 55 -2.92 0.35 0.51
N LYS A 56 -3.18 -0.49 1.51
CA LYS A 56 -2.49 -0.46 2.80
C LYS A 56 -0.97 -0.56 2.63
N ILE A 57 -0.51 -1.62 1.97
CA ILE A 57 0.94 -1.86 1.78
C ILE A 57 1.57 -0.74 0.96
N THR A 58 0.87 -0.22 -0.05
CA THR A 58 1.39 0.89 -0.87
C THR A 58 1.59 2.15 -0.05
N ILE A 59 0.61 2.52 0.77
CA ILE A 59 0.70 3.72 1.61
C ILE A 59 1.77 3.53 2.70
N GLU A 60 1.81 2.36 3.35
CA GLU A 60 2.83 2.02 4.34
C GLU A 60 4.26 2.03 3.77
N THR A 61 4.43 1.61 2.52
CA THR A 61 5.75 1.52 1.88
C THR A 61 6.21 2.85 1.29
N CYS A 62 5.29 3.61 0.71
CA CYS A 62 5.64 4.77 -0.11
C CYS A 62 5.57 6.10 0.63
N CYS A 63 4.81 6.19 1.73
CA CYS A 63 4.45 7.48 2.31
C CYS A 63 5.10 7.73 3.68
N ASP A 64 5.42 9.00 3.94
CA ASP A 64 5.84 9.50 5.25
C ASP A 64 4.61 9.88 6.09
N VAL A 65 4.39 9.15 7.18
CA VAL A 65 3.26 9.36 8.09
C VAL A 65 3.23 10.77 8.68
N PHE A 66 4.36 11.41 8.95
CA PHE A 66 4.39 12.73 9.58
C PHE A 66 3.96 13.83 8.60
N GLU A 67 4.37 13.72 7.34
CA GLU A 67 3.86 14.60 6.28
C GLU A 67 2.35 14.41 6.10
N LEU A 68 1.87 13.16 6.05
CA LEU A 68 0.45 12.87 5.87
C LEU A 68 -0.41 13.39 7.03
N VAL A 69 0.03 13.19 8.27
CA VAL A 69 -0.69 13.63 9.46
C VAL A 69 -0.83 15.16 9.50
N SER A 70 0.15 15.91 9.00
CA SER A 70 0.12 17.38 8.98
C SER A 70 -1.02 17.95 8.12
N VAL A 71 -1.50 17.19 7.14
CA VAL A 71 -2.59 17.57 6.22
C VAL A 71 -3.81 16.66 6.35
N ALA A 72 -3.79 15.71 7.28
CA ALA A 72 -4.84 14.72 7.44
C ALA A 72 -6.15 15.38 7.91
N PRO A 73 -7.29 15.07 7.27
CA PRO A 73 -8.56 15.66 7.67
C PRO A 73 -8.98 15.29 9.09
N ASN A 74 -9.78 16.16 9.68
CA ASN A 74 -10.16 16.05 11.09
C ASN A 74 -11.02 14.83 11.47
N PHE A 75 -11.58 14.10 10.51
CA PHE A 75 -12.34 12.88 10.79
C PHE A 75 -11.46 11.64 11.01
N LEU A 76 -10.22 11.66 10.53
CA LEU A 76 -9.24 10.61 10.78
C LEU A 76 -8.74 10.80 12.22
N LYS A 77 -9.13 9.90 13.12
CA LYS A 77 -8.91 10.08 14.57
C LYS A 77 -7.56 9.58 15.01
N LYS A 78 -7.01 8.57 14.33
CA LYS A 78 -5.72 7.97 14.67
C LYS A 78 -4.57 8.86 14.22
N THR A 79 -4.71 9.54 13.09
CA THR A 79 -3.70 10.50 12.58
C THR A 79 -3.42 11.62 13.59
N LYS A 80 -4.45 12.16 14.25
CA LYS A 80 -4.31 13.23 15.25
C LYS A 80 -3.46 12.89 16.47
N LYS A 81 -3.29 11.59 16.75
CA LYS A 81 -2.54 11.11 17.91
C LYS A 81 -1.07 10.90 17.60
N ILE A 82 -0.67 11.04 16.33
CA ILE A 82 0.70 10.80 15.89
C ILE A 82 1.57 12.01 16.24
N THR A 83 2.66 11.72 16.93
CA THR A 83 3.77 12.64 17.21
C THR A 83 5.08 11.95 16.90
N ILE A 84 6.19 12.69 16.93
CA ILE A 84 7.54 12.16 16.68
C ILE A 84 7.89 11.01 17.65
N GLN A 85 7.25 10.96 18.82
CA GLN A 85 7.47 9.93 19.84
C GLN A 85 6.55 8.71 19.68
N SER A 86 5.62 8.72 18.72
CA SER A 86 4.68 7.62 18.51
C SER A 86 5.39 6.35 18.08
N SER A 87 4.92 5.22 18.59
CA SER A 87 5.46 3.90 18.24
C SER A 87 5.22 3.58 16.76
N LEU A 88 6.04 2.69 16.20
CA LEU A 88 5.84 2.18 14.83
C LEU A 88 4.45 1.57 14.64
N GLU A 89 3.90 0.95 15.69
CA GLU A 89 2.57 0.36 15.68
C GLU A 89 1.47 1.44 15.56
N ASP A 90 1.61 2.56 16.27
CA ASP A 90 0.67 3.67 16.18
C ASP A 90 0.73 4.34 14.80
N GLN A 91 1.94 4.52 14.27
CA GLN A 91 2.14 5.04 12.91
C GLN A 91 1.46 4.15 11.87
N LYS A 92 1.66 2.83 11.94
CA LYS A 92 0.96 1.86 11.07
C LYS A 92 -0.55 1.98 11.18
N LYS A 93 -1.10 2.05 12.40
CA LYS A 93 -2.54 2.21 12.61
C LYS A 93 -3.10 3.48 11.99
N ALA A 94 -2.34 4.57 11.97
CA ALA A 94 -2.72 5.81 11.31
C ALA A 94 -2.72 5.67 9.78
N LEU A 95 -1.69 5.04 9.21
CA LEU A 95 -1.64 4.74 7.77
C LEU A 95 -2.75 3.77 7.34
N GLU A 96 -3.09 2.79 8.18
CA GLU A 96 -4.23 1.90 7.98
C GLU A 96 -5.57 2.64 7.93
N GLU A 97 -5.77 3.62 8.82
CA GLU A 97 -6.99 4.45 8.83
C GLU A 97 -7.10 5.26 7.53
N ILE A 98 -5.99 5.85 7.09
CA ILE A 98 -5.91 6.57 5.80
C ILE A 98 -6.24 5.60 4.64
N ALA A 99 -5.60 4.43 4.59
CA ALA A 99 -5.80 3.45 3.54
C ALA A 99 -7.25 2.94 3.48
N SER A 100 -7.86 2.65 4.65
CA SER A 100 -9.26 2.24 4.74
C SER A 100 -10.17 3.34 4.21
N SER A 101 -9.94 4.59 4.63
CA SER A 101 -10.77 5.71 4.19
C SER A 101 -10.67 5.96 2.68
N ILE A 102 -9.47 5.84 2.09
CA ILE A 102 -9.28 5.96 0.63
C ILE A 102 -10.04 4.86 -0.10
N SER A 103 -9.85 3.60 0.32
CA SER A 103 -10.52 2.44 -0.29
C SER A 103 -12.05 2.58 -0.21
N SER A 104 -12.58 2.90 0.97
CA SER A 104 -14.02 3.06 1.20
C SER A 104 -14.60 4.25 0.42
N THR A 105 -13.92 5.40 0.45
CA THR A 105 -14.34 6.60 -0.31
C THR A 105 -14.34 6.33 -1.82
N ARG A 106 -13.30 5.68 -2.34
CA ARG A 106 -13.23 5.27 -3.75
C ARG A 106 -14.38 4.34 -4.11
N ASN A 107 -14.66 3.34 -3.27
CA ASN A 107 -15.75 2.38 -3.51
C ASN A 107 -17.13 3.06 -3.47
N MET A 108 -17.34 4.00 -2.55
CA MET A 108 -18.55 4.82 -2.50
C MET A 108 -18.78 5.55 -3.83
N PHE A 109 -17.76 6.21 -4.39
CA PHE A 109 -17.90 6.91 -5.67
C PHE A 109 -18.01 5.97 -6.88
N ALA A 110 -17.26 4.86 -6.88
CA ALA A 110 -17.28 3.89 -7.98
C ALA A 110 -18.61 3.11 -8.05
N HIS A 111 -19.24 2.83 -6.91
CA HIS A 111 -20.48 2.08 -6.79
C HIS A 111 -21.71 2.95 -6.46
N ALA A 112 -21.60 4.28 -6.55
CA ALA A 112 -22.66 5.24 -6.23
C ALA A 112 -23.99 5.03 -6.99
N LYS A 113 -24.01 4.20 -8.05
CA LYS A 113 -25.21 3.87 -8.84
C LYS A 113 -25.83 2.50 -8.51
N THR A 114 -25.24 1.71 -7.62
CA THR A 114 -25.64 0.32 -7.33
C THR A 114 -25.55 0.05 -5.83
N ASN A 115 -26.69 -0.01 -5.12
CA ASN A 115 -26.88 -0.53 -3.75
C ASN A 115 -25.62 -0.64 -2.87
N TYR A 116 -24.84 0.43 -2.75
CA TYR A 116 -23.59 0.40 -2.00
C TYR A 116 -23.89 0.71 -0.55
N ASP A 117 -23.69 -0.28 0.32
CA ASP A 117 -23.80 -0.10 1.77
C ASP A 117 -22.56 0.64 2.28
N LEU A 118 -22.79 1.82 2.87
CA LEU A 118 -21.75 2.62 3.51
C LEU A 118 -21.11 1.83 4.66
N LYS A 119 -19.78 1.80 4.70
CA LYS A 119 -19.01 1.06 5.70
C LYS A 119 -18.65 1.89 6.93
N GLY A 120 -18.82 3.21 6.86
CA GLY A 120 -18.56 4.16 7.94
C GLY A 120 -17.15 4.74 7.95
N ASP A 121 -16.28 4.28 7.06
CA ASP A 121 -14.89 4.77 6.90
C ASP A 121 -14.76 5.79 5.76
N GLU A 122 -15.82 6.03 5.00
CA GLU A 122 -15.84 6.99 3.89
C GLU A 122 -15.58 8.42 4.37
N CYS A 123 -14.87 9.20 3.54
CA CYS A 123 -14.65 10.62 3.78
C CYS A 123 -15.99 11.36 3.78
N PRO A 124 -16.36 12.03 4.88
CA PRO A 124 -17.55 12.88 4.90
C PRO A 124 -17.42 14.05 3.91
N MET A 125 -18.52 14.43 3.27
CA MET A 125 -18.53 15.51 2.26
C MET A 125 -17.93 16.82 2.77
N LYS A 126 -18.13 17.15 4.05
CA LYS A 126 -17.57 18.36 4.68
C LYS A 126 -16.03 18.39 4.74
N TYR A 127 -15.38 17.23 4.68
CA TYR A 127 -13.92 17.11 4.73
C TYR A 127 -13.30 16.80 3.37
N LEU A 128 -14.09 16.78 2.29
CA LEU A 128 -13.63 16.39 0.96
C LEU A 128 -12.46 17.24 0.47
N HIS A 129 -12.46 18.54 0.76
CA HIS A 129 -11.37 19.44 0.35
C HIS A 129 -10.04 19.12 1.07
N GLU A 130 -10.07 18.87 2.38
CA GLU A 130 -8.89 18.44 3.14
C GLU A 130 -8.42 17.07 2.65
N PHE A 131 -9.37 16.18 2.34
CA PHE A 131 -9.07 14.83 1.87
C PHE A 131 -8.41 14.83 0.49
N ILE A 132 -8.81 15.75 -0.40
CA ILE A 132 -8.13 15.95 -1.69
C ILE A 132 -6.68 16.37 -1.48
N LYS A 133 -6.39 17.31 -0.57
CA LYS A 133 -5.01 17.72 -0.25
C LYS A 133 -4.18 16.54 0.27
N LEU A 134 -4.75 15.74 1.16
CA LEU A 134 -4.10 14.51 1.62
C LEU A 134 -3.79 13.56 0.44
N MET A 135 -4.75 13.37 -0.46
CA MET A 135 -4.58 12.54 -1.66
C MET A 135 -3.51 13.07 -2.62
N GLU A 136 -3.36 14.40 -2.75
CA GLU A 136 -2.30 15.02 -3.54
C GLU A 136 -0.91 14.70 -2.98
N ILE A 137 -0.71 14.83 -1.66
CA ILE A 137 0.58 14.51 -1.02
C ILE A 137 0.90 13.01 -1.14
N ILE A 138 -0.08 12.14 -0.85
CA ILE A 138 0.06 10.69 -1.05
C ILE A 138 0.47 10.40 -2.50
N SER A 139 -0.18 11.08 -3.45
CA SER A 139 0.09 10.85 -4.86
C SER A 139 1.51 11.24 -5.26
N GLN A 140 1.98 12.39 -4.80
CA GLN A 140 3.35 12.84 -5.05
C GLN A 140 4.38 11.89 -4.44
N GLN A 141 4.18 11.45 -3.19
CA GLN A 141 5.11 10.54 -2.53
C GLN A 141 5.15 9.16 -3.22
N ILE A 142 4.00 8.61 -3.62
CA ILE A 142 3.93 7.36 -4.38
C ILE A 142 4.64 7.48 -5.73
N ILE A 143 4.42 8.56 -6.49
CA ILE A 143 5.10 8.79 -7.77
C ILE A 143 6.60 8.92 -7.58
N ARG A 144 7.05 9.68 -6.57
CA ARG A 144 8.48 9.82 -6.25
C ARG A 144 9.09 8.48 -5.86
N TRP A 145 8.43 7.70 -5.01
CA TRP A 145 8.88 6.37 -4.64
C TRP A 145 9.01 5.46 -5.87
N PHE A 146 8.00 5.44 -6.73
CA PHE A 146 7.99 4.62 -7.95
C PHE A 146 9.11 5.04 -8.92
N SER A 147 9.32 6.34 -9.12
CA SER A 147 10.37 6.89 -9.99
C SER A 147 11.80 6.55 -9.55
N ARG A 148 11.99 6.19 -8.26
CA ARG A 148 13.28 5.77 -7.70
C ARG A 148 13.53 4.26 -7.80
N GLN A 149 12.52 3.46 -8.13
CA GLN A 149 12.70 2.02 -8.30
C GLN A 149 13.50 1.74 -9.58
N GLN A 150 14.36 0.72 -9.57
CA GLN A 150 15.05 0.25 -10.79
C GLN A 150 14.02 -0.25 -11.81
N GLU A 151 14.32 -0.12 -13.10
CA GLU A 151 13.37 -0.53 -14.16
C GLU A 151 13.05 -2.03 -14.08
N ASP A 152 14.02 -2.86 -13.72
CA ASP A 152 13.90 -4.31 -13.64
C ASP A 152 12.88 -4.81 -12.59
N ILE A 153 12.54 -3.95 -11.61
CA ILE A 153 11.53 -4.25 -10.59
C ILE A 153 10.20 -3.55 -10.84
N ARG A 154 10.12 -2.63 -11.82
CA ARG A 154 8.87 -1.94 -12.17
C ARG A 154 8.00 -2.87 -13.01
N ILE A 155 6.74 -3.00 -12.59
CA ILE A 155 5.72 -3.74 -13.32
C ILE A 155 4.74 -2.72 -13.89
N ILE A 156 4.69 -2.65 -15.22
CA ILE A 156 3.84 -1.74 -16.01
C ILE A 156 2.61 -2.50 -16.51
#